data_AF-A0A965U344-F1
#
_entry.id   AF-A0A965U344-F1
#
_cell.length_a   1.000
_cell.length_b   1.000
_cell.length_c   1.000
_cell.angle_alpha   90.00
_cell.angle_beta   90.00
_cell.angle_gamma   90.00
#
_symmetry.space_group_name_H-M   'P 1'
#
loop_
_entity.id
_entity.type
_entity.pdbx_description
1 polymer ?
#
loop_
_entity_poly.entity_id
_entity_poly.type
_entity_poly.pdbx_seq_one_letter_code
_entity_poly.pdbx_strand_id
1 'polypeptide(L)'
;MTSAQDKIITDALATFGPEHQIDKCIEECGELIAALTRYRDGRATVEDVVDELSDVGVMRRQMVKIFGPAAVERRTAEKMERLAALIEERKEENSHG
;
A
#
# COMPACT_ATOMS: atom_id res chain seq x y z
N MET A 1 11.73 -10.02 2.97
CA MET A 1 12.00 -9.45 1.62
C MET A 1 13.07 -10.29 0.96
N THR A 2 12.99 -10.56 -0.33
CA THR A 2 14.14 -11.17 -1.03
C THR A 2 15.23 -10.10 -1.17
N SER A 3 16.50 -10.50 -1.05
CA SER A 3 17.65 -9.59 -1.19
C SER A 3 17.67 -8.88 -2.55
N ALA A 4 17.13 -9.52 -3.60
CA ALA A 4 17.06 -8.96 -4.95
C ALA A 4 16.10 -7.75 -5.06
N GLN A 5 14.89 -7.85 -4.50
CA GLN A 5 13.91 -6.75 -4.55
C GLN A 5 14.39 -5.55 -3.74
N ASP A 6 15.04 -5.79 -2.60
CA ASP A 6 15.56 -4.72 -1.75
C ASP A 6 16.69 -3.93 -2.44
N LYS A 7 17.53 -4.64 -3.21
CA LYS A 7 18.58 -4.01 -4.02
C LYS A 7 17.99 -3.09 -5.08
N ILE A 8 17.00 -3.56 -5.85
CA ILE A 8 16.36 -2.75 -6.91
C ILE A 8 15.76 -1.46 -6.34
N ILE A 9 15.08 -1.56 -5.19
CA ILE A 9 14.51 -0.39 -4.51
C ILE A 9 15.62 0.59 -4.08
N THR A 10 16.70 0.07 -3.51
CA THR A 10 17.83 0.91 -3.09
C THR A 10 18.50 1.58 -4.29
N ASP A 11 18.68 0.86 -5.38
CA ASP A 11 19.24 1.39 -6.63
C ASP A 11 18.32 2.47 -7.23
N ALA A 12 17.00 2.29 -7.19
CA ALA A 12 16.03 3.28 -7.67
C ALA A 12 16.11 4.59 -6.88
N LEU A 13 16.17 4.51 -5.54
CA LEU A 13 16.34 5.68 -4.67
C LEU A 13 17.67 6.39 -4.93
N ALA A 14 18.75 5.63 -5.16
CA ALA A 14 20.07 6.21 -5.47
C ALA A 14 20.12 6.85 -6.87
N THR A 15 19.38 6.32 -7.83
CA THR A 15 19.41 6.78 -9.24
C THR A 15 18.51 7.98 -9.46
N PHE A 16 17.30 7.96 -8.91
CA PHE A 16 16.27 8.96 -9.21
C PHE A 16 16.04 9.96 -8.07
N GLY A 17 16.50 9.65 -6.86
CA GLY A 17 16.33 10.49 -5.69
C GLY A 17 14.98 10.31 -4.98
N PRO A 18 14.91 10.59 -3.67
CA PRO A 18 13.74 10.33 -2.84
C PRO A 18 12.52 11.18 -3.23
N GLU A 19 12.70 12.47 -3.53
CA GLU A 19 11.60 13.36 -3.91
C GLU A 19 10.88 12.89 -5.19
N HIS A 20 11.64 12.51 -6.21
CA HIS A 20 11.06 11.98 -7.45
C HIS A 20 10.29 10.68 -7.21
N GLN A 21 10.78 9.80 -6.33
CA GLN A 21 10.07 8.57 -5.97
C GLN A 21 8.81 8.84 -5.13
N ILE A 22 8.77 9.93 -4.36
CA ILE A 22 7.54 10.39 -3.68
C ILE A 22 6.51 10.85 -4.72
N ASP A 23 6.91 11.66 -5.70
CA ASP A 23 6.03 12.09 -6.79
C ASP A 23 5.48 10.89 -7.57
N LYS A 24 6.34 9.90 -7.88
CA LYS A 24 5.90 8.67 -8.55
C LYS A 24 4.91 7.88 -7.68
N CYS A 25 5.15 7.77 -6.37
CA CYS A 25 4.20 7.14 -5.45
C CYS A 25 2.83 7.83 -5.45
N ILE A 26 2.79 9.16 -5.58
CA ILE A 26 1.54 9.92 -5.66
C ILE A 26 0.80 9.60 -6.97
N GLU A 27 1.51 9.51 -8.09
CA GLU A 27 0.96 9.12 -9.40
C GLU A 27 0.30 7.74 -9.33
N GLU A 28 1.03 6.71 -8.90
CA GLU A 28 0.51 5.33 -8.80
C GLU A 28 -0.71 5.24 -7.86
N CYS A 29 -0.72 6.02 -6.77
CA CYS A 29 -1.89 6.07 -5.89
C CYS A 29 -3.11 6.70 -6.60
N GLY A 30 -2.89 7.69 -7.47
CA GLY A 30 -3.93 8.28 -8.30
C GLY A 30 -4.48 7.30 -9.34
N GLU A 31 -3.60 6.51 -9.96
CA GLU A 31 -3.97 5.47 -10.92
C GLU A 31 -4.77 4.35 -10.25
N LEU A 32 -4.36 3.88 -9.07
CA LEU A 32 -5.14 2.94 -8.27
C LEU A 32 -6.53 3.49 -7.88
N ILE A 33 -6.63 4.77 -7.48
CA ILE A 33 -7.92 5.40 -7.18
C ILE A 33 -8.82 5.40 -8.43
N ALA A 34 -8.26 5.71 -9.61
CA ALA A 34 -8.99 5.72 -10.85
C ALA A 34 -9.45 4.31 -11.26
N ALA A 35 -8.58 3.30 -11.15
CA ALA A 35 -8.90 1.90 -11.42
C ALA A 35 -10.00 1.37 -10.50
N LEU A 36 -9.91 1.60 -9.19
CA LEU A 36 -10.95 1.23 -8.23
C LEU A 36 -12.29 1.91 -8.53
N THR A 37 -12.26 3.19 -8.93
CA THR A 37 -13.47 3.92 -9.31
C THR A 37 -14.11 3.32 -10.55
N ARG A 38 -13.31 3.04 -11.60
CA ARG A 38 -13.80 2.41 -12.83
C ARG A 38 -14.31 0.99 -12.56
N TYR A 39 -13.63 0.21 -11.73
CA TYR A 39 -14.03 -1.14 -11.37
C TYR A 39 -15.39 -1.15 -10.67
N ARG A 40 -15.59 -0.26 -9.68
CA ARG A 40 -16.88 -0.09 -9.01
C ARG A 40 -18.01 0.27 -9.97
N ASP A 41 -17.71 1.04 -11.01
CA ASP A 41 -18.67 1.45 -12.03
C ASP A 41 -18.83 0.43 -13.17
N GLY A 42 -18.19 -0.75 -13.08
CA GLY A 42 -18.23 -1.79 -14.12
C GLY A 42 -17.45 -1.46 -15.40
N ARG A 43 -16.50 -0.52 -15.32
CA ARG A 43 -15.69 0.02 -16.43
C ARG A 43 -14.21 -0.39 -16.39
N ALA A 44 -13.83 -1.23 -15.44
CA ALA A 44 -12.51 -1.84 -15.36
C ALA A 44 -12.65 -3.28 -14.85
N THR A 45 -11.65 -4.09 -15.15
CA THR A 45 -11.51 -5.49 -14.75
C THR A 45 -10.84 -5.62 -13.38
N VAL A 46 -10.81 -6.84 -12.84
CA VAL A 46 -10.06 -7.12 -11.61
C VAL A 46 -8.56 -6.95 -11.90
N GLU A 47 -8.12 -7.38 -13.07
CA GLU A 47 -6.74 -7.31 -13.54
C GLU A 47 -6.24 -5.86 -13.57
N ASP A 48 -7.04 -4.93 -14.08
CA ASP A 48 -6.71 -3.49 -14.06
C ASP A 48 -6.46 -3.00 -12.61
N VAL A 49 -7.22 -3.48 -11.62
CA VAL A 49 -7.01 -3.10 -10.22
C VAL A 49 -5.77 -3.79 -9.63
N VAL A 50 -5.50 -5.04 -10.02
CA VAL A 50 -4.34 -5.80 -9.55
C VAL A 50 -3.03 -5.16 -10.02
N ASP A 51 -2.97 -4.67 -11.25
CA ASP A 51 -1.79 -3.99 -11.79
C ASP A 51 -1.49 -2.72 -10.98
N GLU A 52 -2.47 -1.85 -10.78
CA GLU A 52 -2.26 -0.61 -9.99
C GLU A 52 -1.97 -0.89 -8.51
N LEU A 53 -2.54 -1.96 -7.94
CA LEU A 53 -2.20 -2.42 -6.59
C LEU A 53 -0.74 -2.89 -6.51
N SER A 54 -0.25 -3.56 -7.55
CA SER A 54 1.14 -4.01 -7.64
C SER A 54 2.08 -2.80 -7.70
N ASP A 55 1.77 -1.81 -8.53
CA ASP A 55 2.60 -0.62 -8.72
C ASP A 55 2.68 0.23 -7.44
N VAL A 56 1.53 0.51 -6.80
CA VAL A 56 1.49 1.10 -5.45
C VAL A 56 2.23 0.23 -4.44
N GLY A 57 2.16 -1.08 -4.55
CA GLY A 57 2.88 -2.03 -3.70
C GLY A 57 4.40 -1.88 -3.79
N VAL A 58 4.95 -1.65 -4.98
CA VAL A 58 6.37 -1.35 -5.18
C VAL A 58 6.72 0.01 -4.60
N MET A 59 5.92 1.05 -4.89
CA MET A 59 6.16 2.41 -4.39
C MET A 59 6.10 2.49 -2.88
N ARG A 60 5.14 1.79 -2.24
CA ARG A 60 5.04 1.69 -0.78
C ARG A 60 6.34 1.19 -0.16
N ARG A 61 7.02 0.22 -0.78
CA ARG A 61 8.30 -0.30 -0.26
C ARG A 61 9.41 0.75 -0.31
N GLN A 62 9.43 1.58 -1.35
CA GLN A 62 10.34 2.73 -1.42
C GLN A 62 10.01 3.74 -0.32
N MET A 63 8.73 4.05 -0.11
CA MET A 63 8.28 4.97 0.94
C MET A 63 8.66 4.47 2.34
N VAL A 64 8.57 3.16 2.60
CA VAL A 64 9.01 2.57 3.86
C VAL A 64 10.51 2.81 4.10
N LYS A 65 11.34 2.73 3.07
CA LYS A 65 12.77 3.07 3.20
C LYS A 65 13.01 4.56 3.41
N ILE A 66 12.32 5.42 2.68
CA ILE A 66 12.46 6.89 2.78
C ILE A 66 12.05 7.38 4.18
N PHE A 67 10.88 6.94 4.67
CA PHE A 67 10.29 7.45 5.92
C PHE A 67 10.67 6.64 7.17
N GLY A 68 11.43 5.56 7.01
CA GLY A 68 11.98 4.76 8.11
C GLY A 68 11.19 3.47 8.38
N PRO A 69 11.79 2.29 8.13
CA PRO A 69 11.09 1.00 8.26
C PRO A 69 10.53 0.75 9.66
N ALA A 70 11.34 0.97 10.71
CA ALA A 70 10.92 0.73 12.09
C ALA A 70 9.71 1.58 12.52
N ALA A 71 9.65 2.84 12.06
CA ALA A 71 8.53 3.72 12.36
C ALA A 71 7.25 3.25 11.66
N VAL A 72 7.34 2.89 10.38
CA VAL A 72 6.20 2.40 9.58
C VAL A 72 5.70 1.06 10.08
N GLU A 73 6.59 0.12 10.43
CA GLU A 73 6.24 -1.21 10.96
C GLU A 73 5.52 -1.09 12.30
N ARG A 74 6.06 -0.30 13.24
CA ARG A 74 5.39 -0.05 14.53
C ARG A 74 3.99 0.52 14.33
N ARG A 75 3.84 1.54 13.48
CA ARG A 75 2.53 2.14 13.17
C ARG A 75 1.59 1.17 12.45
N THR A 76 2.11 0.25 11.66
CA THR A 76 1.32 -0.78 10.98
C THR A 76 0.78 -1.78 12.00
N ALA A 77 1.59 -2.23 12.96
CA ALA A 77 1.17 -3.13 14.04
C ALA A 77 0.04 -2.50 14.88
N GLU A 78 0.21 -1.25 15.34
CA GLU A 78 -0.82 -0.50 16.08
C GLU A 78 -2.17 -0.44 15.32
N LYS A 79 -2.13 -0.26 14.00
CA LYS A 79 -3.34 -0.23 13.16
C LYS A 79 -4.00 -1.60 13.02
N MET A 80 -3.21 -2.67 12.90
CA MET A 80 -3.72 -4.04 12.80
C MET A 80 -4.37 -4.50 14.10
N GLU A 81 -3.78 -4.18 15.26
CA GLU A 81 -4.37 -4.46 16.57
C GLU A 81 -5.73 -3.76 16.72
N ARG A 82 -5.81 -2.48 16.30
CA ARG A 82 -7.08 -1.74 16.30
C ARG A 82 -8.11 -2.39 15.40
N LEU A 83 -7.72 -2.81 14.20
CA LEU A 83 -8.64 -3.47 13.27
C LEU A 83 -9.14 -4.81 13.84
N ALA A 84 -8.26 -5.59 14.48
CA ALA A 84 -8.64 -6.83 15.15
C ALA A 84 -9.67 -6.59 16.26
N ALA A 85 -9.48 -5.56 17.08
CA ALA A 85 -10.45 -5.19 18.12
C ALA A 85 -11.83 -4.81 17.53
N LEU A 86 -11.86 -4.01 16.45
CA LEU A 86 -13.10 -3.63 15.77
C LEU A 86 -13.84 -4.85 15.18
N ILE A 87 -13.10 -5.85 14.71
CA ILE A 87 -13.68 -7.09 14.18
C ILE A 87 -14.36 -7.89 15.30
N GLU A 88 -13.73 -8.01 16.47
CA GLU A 88 -14.31 -8.74 17.61
C GLU A 88 -15.56 -8.04 18.17
N GLU A 89 -15.53 -6.72 18.32
CA GLU A 89 -16.70 -5.92 18.72
C GLU A 89 -17.89 -6.16 17.77
N ARG A 90 -17.65 -6.11 16.46
CA ARG A 90 -18.70 -6.34 15.46
C ARG A 90 -19.24 -7.79 15.47
N LYS A 91 -18.41 -8.77 15.81
CA LYS A 91 -18.85 -10.17 15.97
C LYS A 91 -19.75 -10.33 17.20
N GLU A 92 -19.41 -9.68 18.31
CA GLU A 92 -20.21 -9.70 19.53
C GLU A 92 -21.58 -9.05 19.30
N GLU A 93 -21.63 -7.90 18.62
CA GLU A 93 -22.88 -7.23 18.20
C GLU A 93 -23.78 -8.15 17.36
N ASN A 94 -23.20 -8.78 16.33
CA ASN A 94 -23.93 -9.68 15.43
C ASN A 94 -24.36 -11.00 16.09
N SER A 95 -23.79 -11.36 17.25
CA SER A 95 -24.14 -12.57 18.00
C SER A 95 -25.31 -12.35 18.96
N HIS A 96 -25.67 -11.09 19.23
CA HIS A 96 -26.72 -10.69 20.17
C HIS A 96 -27.92 -9.99 19.50
N GLY A 97 -27.95 -9.90 18.16
CA GLY A 97 -29.05 -9.35 17.36
C GLY A 97 -29.66 -10.37 16.42
#